data_AF-A0A836SIG4-F1
#
_entry.id   AF-A0A836SIG4-F1
#
_cell.length_a   1.000
_cell.length_b   1.000
_cell.length_c   1.000
_cell.angle_alpha   90.00
_cell.angle_beta   90.00
_cell.angle_gamma   90.00
#
_symmetry.space_group_name_H-M   'P 1'
#
loop_
_entity.id
_entity.type
_entity.pdbx_description
1 polymer ?
#
loop_
_entity_poly.entity_id
_entity_poly.type
_entity_poly.pdbx_seq_one_letter_code
_entity_poly.pdbx_strand_id
1 'polypeptide(L)'
;MPDAYFLPDYRTIRYCLMKHILHGFTLIEMAVVLVILAFLLGSLLMPMSEQMKQQKIRNTQQRLAELKETLIGFAIDKGRLPCPASTTNGLETAGCGDNTEGYFPWRTLSLNIRQDAWGHPF
;
A
#
# COMPACT_ATOMS: atom_id res chain seq x y z
N MET A 1 68.23 -24.29 50.39
CA MET A 1 66.97 -24.18 51.14
C MET A 1 66.48 -22.74 51.05
N PRO A 2 65.17 -22.52 50.90
CA PRO A 2 64.66 -22.06 49.60
C PRO A 2 63.84 -20.75 49.67
N ASP A 3 63.45 -20.31 48.48
CA ASP A 3 62.25 -19.51 48.16
C ASP A 3 62.28 -17.99 48.35
N ALA A 4 62.92 -17.36 47.36
CA ALA A 4 62.61 -16.00 46.95
C ALA A 4 61.18 -15.95 46.37
N TYR A 5 60.24 -15.47 47.19
CA TYR A 5 58.91 -15.07 46.75
C TYR A 5 59.01 -13.89 45.79
N PHE A 6 59.06 -14.21 44.50
CA PHE A 6 58.96 -13.26 43.39
C PHE A 6 57.55 -12.67 43.37
N LEU A 7 57.34 -11.61 44.14
CA LEU A 7 56.11 -10.82 44.11
C LEU A 7 56.02 -10.09 42.77
N PRO A 8 54.99 -10.34 41.94
CA PRO A 8 54.82 -9.63 40.69
C PRO A 8 54.45 -8.16 40.98
N ASP A 9 55.14 -7.24 40.32
CA ASP A 9 54.89 -5.79 40.42
C ASP A 9 53.43 -5.47 40.06
N TYR A 10 52.75 -4.69 40.90
CA TYR A 10 51.37 -4.22 40.71
C TYR A 10 51.20 -3.38 39.42
N ARG A 11 52.29 -2.82 38.86
CA ARG A 11 52.30 -2.26 37.50
C ARG A 11 51.95 -3.31 36.44
N THR A 12 52.53 -4.50 36.52
CA THR A 12 52.32 -5.60 35.56
C THR A 12 50.86 -6.08 35.57
N ILE A 13 50.22 -6.05 36.75
CA ILE A 13 48.81 -6.43 36.93
C ILE A 13 47.87 -5.42 36.24
N ARG A 14 48.15 -4.11 36.33
CA ARG A 14 47.39 -3.08 35.58
C ARG A 14 47.53 -3.23 34.07
N TYR A 15 48.70 -3.62 33.57
CA TYR A 15 48.93 -3.79 32.13
C TYR A 15 48.14 -4.96 31.53
N CYS A 16 47.92 -6.05 32.26
CA CYS A 16 47.07 -7.15 31.81
C CYS A 16 45.57 -6.84 31.96
N LEU A 17 45.17 -6.19 33.06
CA LEU A 17 43.78 -5.78 33.33
C LEU A 17 43.27 -4.79 32.27
N MET A 18 44.12 -3.88 31.82
CA MET A 18 43.78 -2.86 30.81
C MET A 18 43.88 -3.37 29.37
N LYS A 19 44.45 -4.56 29.15
CA LYS A 19 44.54 -5.22 27.83
C LYS A 19 43.30 -6.04 27.49
N HIS A 20 42.51 -6.45 28.49
CA HIS A 20 41.29 -7.23 28.28
C HIS A 20 40.11 -6.44 27.71
N ILE A 21 40.11 -5.11 27.83
CA ILE A 21 39.02 -4.22 27.35
C ILE A 21 39.16 -3.92 25.84
N LEU A 22 40.23 -4.36 25.19
CA LEU A 22 40.47 -4.20 23.75
C LEU A 22 40.35 -5.52 22.99
N HIS A 23 39.39 -6.37 23.34
CA HIS A 23 38.92 -7.41 22.42
C HIS A 23 38.01 -6.74 21.39
N GLY A 24 38.60 -6.32 20.26
CA GLY A 24 37.88 -5.75 19.15
C GLY A 24 36.83 -6.72 18.59
N PHE A 25 35.71 -6.16 18.15
CA PHE A 25 34.65 -6.88 17.45
C PHE A 25 35.21 -7.66 16.27
N THR A 26 34.73 -8.88 16.08
CA THR A 26 35.15 -9.69 14.93
C THR A 26 34.51 -9.14 13.64
N LEU A 27 35.18 -9.34 12.50
CA LEU A 27 34.65 -8.94 11.19
C LEU A 27 33.28 -9.60 10.90
N ILE A 28 33.11 -10.84 11.34
CA ILE A 28 31.86 -11.60 11.16
C ILE A 28 30.73 -11.03 12.03
N GLU A 29 31.03 -10.52 13.22
CA GLU A 29 30.04 -9.97 14.15
C GLU A 29 29.43 -8.67 13.61
N MET A 30 30.26 -7.78 13.04
CA MET A 30 29.75 -6.59 12.36
C MET A 30 29.00 -6.93 11.06
N ALA A 31 29.42 -7.96 10.31
CA ALA A 31 28.74 -8.39 9.11
C ALA A 31 27.30 -8.86 9.40
N VAL A 32 27.10 -9.64 10.47
CA VAL A 32 25.75 -10.10 10.88
C VAL A 32 24.87 -8.93 11.33
N VAL A 33 25.42 -7.96 12.07
CA VAL A 33 24.68 -6.75 12.48
C VAL A 33 24.21 -5.95 11.27
N LEU A 34 25.09 -5.71 10.29
CA LEU A 34 24.73 -4.96 9.09
C LEU A 34 23.66 -5.69 8.25
N VAL A 35 23.72 -7.02 8.18
CA VAL A 35 22.69 -7.83 7.51
C VAL A 35 21.34 -7.66 8.21
N ILE A 36 21.29 -7.77 9.54
CA ILE A 36 20.05 -7.59 10.31
C ILE A 36 19.49 -6.18 10.08
N LEU A 37 20.33 -5.13 10.10
CA LEU A 37 19.91 -3.76 9.83
C LEU A 37 19.35 -3.59 8.40
N ALA A 38 19.99 -4.20 7.40
CA ALA A 38 19.49 -4.17 6.02
C ALA A 38 18.11 -4.83 5.90
N PHE A 39 17.89 -5.96 6.59
CA PHE A 39 16.57 -6.61 6.63
C PHE A 39 15.54 -5.77 7.39
N LEU A 40 15.90 -5.16 8.52
CA LEU A 40 14.99 -4.29 9.28
C LEU A 40 14.53 -3.08 8.45
N LEU A 41 15.46 -2.44 7.74
CA LEU A 41 15.15 -1.30 6.88
C LEU A 41 14.47 -1.71 5.55
N GLY A 42 14.81 -2.88 5.00
CA GLY A 42 14.28 -3.37 3.72
C GLY A 42 12.96 -4.13 3.81
N SER A 43 12.62 -4.71 4.97
CA SER A 43 11.43 -5.56 5.14
C SER A 43 10.10 -4.82 5.02
N LEU A 44 10.08 -3.50 5.20
CA LEU A 44 8.85 -2.70 5.17
C LEU A 44 8.47 -2.17 3.78
N LEU A 45 9.27 -2.41 2.73
CA LEU A 45 9.02 -1.81 1.41
C LEU A 45 7.87 -2.47 0.62
N MET A 46 7.32 -3.59 1.09
CA MET A 46 6.40 -4.42 0.30
C MET A 46 4.89 -4.04 0.32
N PRO A 47 4.27 -3.51 1.41
CA PRO A 47 2.80 -3.50 1.49
C PRO A 47 2.11 -2.26 0.87
N MET A 48 2.83 -1.31 0.28
CA MET A 48 2.21 -0.04 -0.12
C MET A 48 1.30 -0.16 -1.35
N SER A 49 1.61 -1.04 -2.31
CA SER A 49 0.83 -1.18 -3.54
C SER A 49 -0.54 -1.84 -3.32
N GLU A 50 -0.63 -2.81 -2.41
CA GLU A 50 -1.87 -3.52 -2.11
C GLU A 50 -2.87 -2.64 -1.33
N GLN A 51 -2.38 -1.80 -0.42
CA GLN A 51 -3.26 -0.85 0.29
C GLN A 51 -3.94 0.13 -0.66
N MET A 52 -3.23 0.60 -1.70
CA MET A 52 -3.81 1.48 -2.72
C MET A 52 -4.89 0.77 -3.53
N LYS A 53 -4.68 -0.49 -3.93
CA LYS A 53 -5.69 -1.28 -4.65
C LYS A 53 -6.95 -1.47 -3.81
N GLN A 54 -6.79 -1.84 -2.55
CA GLN A 54 -7.90 -2.02 -1.62
C GLN A 54 -8.70 -0.72 -1.44
N GLN A 55 -8.02 0.43 -1.37
CA GLN A 55 -8.69 1.74 -1.30
C GLN A 55 -9.46 2.06 -2.59
N LYS A 56 -8.89 1.78 -3.76
CA LYS A 56 -9.58 1.97 -5.05
C LYS A 56 -10.84 1.12 -5.16
N ILE A 57 -10.78 -0.15 -4.75
CA ILE A 57 -11.93 -1.06 -4.74
C ILE A 57 -13.05 -0.51 -3.85
N ARG A 58 -12.73 -0.12 -2.61
CA ARG A 58 -13.71 0.46 -1.68
C ARG A 58 -14.39 1.72 -2.24
N ASN A 59 -13.60 2.63 -2.84
CA ASN A 59 -14.14 3.85 -3.44
C ASN A 59 -15.09 3.53 -4.60
N THR A 60 -14.71 2.61 -5.49
CA THR A 60 -15.56 2.18 -6.60
C THR A 60 -16.84 1.51 -6.12
N GLN A 61 -16.79 0.68 -5.09
CA GLN A 61 -18.00 0.07 -4.51
C GLN A 61 -18.97 1.10 -3.96
N GLN A 62 -18.46 2.13 -3.27
CA GLN A 62 -19.30 3.24 -2.78
C GLN A 62 -19.95 4.00 -3.93
N ARG A 63 -19.21 4.29 -5.01
CA ARG A 63 -19.75 4.93 -6.22
C ARG A 63 -20.80 4.07 -6.91
N LEU A 64 -20.61 2.75 -6.99
CA LEU A 64 -21.59 1.83 -7.57
C LEU A 64 -22.91 1.81 -6.79
N ALA A 65 -22.85 1.95 -5.47
CA ALA A 65 -24.05 2.09 -4.64
C ALA A 65 -24.82 3.38 -4.97
N GLU A 66 -24.12 4.51 -5.09
CA GLU A 66 -24.71 5.81 -5.48
C GLU A 66 -25.30 5.77 -6.90
N LEU A 67 -24.59 5.16 -7.84
CA LEU A 67 -25.04 4.92 -9.22
C LEU A 67 -26.36 4.13 -9.24
N LYS A 68 -26.44 3.05 -8.46
CA LYS A 68 -27.65 2.22 -8.34
C LYS A 68 -28.82 3.02 -7.79
N GLU A 69 -28.60 3.81 -6.74
CA GLU A 69 -29.66 4.63 -6.15
C GLU A 69 -30.22 5.64 -7.15
N THR A 70 -29.34 6.25 -7.94
CA THR A 70 -29.73 7.22 -8.96
C THR A 70 -30.50 6.58 -10.11
N LEU A 71 -30.12 5.37 -10.52
CA LEU A 71 -30.87 4.58 -11.51
C LEU A 71 -32.28 4.24 -11.01
N ILE A 72 -32.41 3.88 -9.73
CA ILE A 72 -33.71 3.61 -9.10
C ILE A 72 -34.53 4.90 -9.06
N GLY A 73 -33.94 6.02 -8.68
CA GLY A 73 -34.60 7.33 -8.69
C GLY A 73 -35.13 7.72 -10.07
N PHE A 74 -34.35 7.50 -11.13
CA PHE A 74 -34.80 7.72 -12.50
C PHE A 74 -35.93 6.76 -12.91
N ALA A 75 -35.85 5.49 -12.51
CA ALA A 75 -36.89 4.50 -12.80
C ALA A 75 -38.22 4.85 -12.13
N ILE A 76 -38.18 5.43 -10.93
CA ILE A 76 -39.37 5.91 -10.23
C ILE A 76 -39.97 7.13 -10.95
N ASP A 77 -39.15 8.09 -11.39
CA ASP A 77 -39.63 9.32 -12.06
C ASP A 77 -40.13 9.07 -13.49
N LYS A 78 -39.42 8.25 -14.28
CA LYS A 78 -39.71 8.02 -15.71
C LYS A 78 -40.44 6.72 -15.99
N GLY A 79 -40.61 5.83 -15.00
CA GLY A 79 -41.20 4.51 -15.18
C GLY A 79 -40.36 3.54 -16.02
N ARG A 80 -39.11 3.88 -16.32
CA ARG A 80 -38.17 3.06 -17.11
C ARG A 80 -36.73 3.32 -16.67
N LEU A 81 -35.83 2.39 -16.93
CA LEU A 81 -34.39 2.64 -16.78
C LEU A 81 -33.88 3.52 -17.94
N PRO A 82 -32.82 4.31 -17.71
CA PRO A 82 -32.21 5.10 -18.77
C PRO A 82 -31.53 4.17 -19.78
N CYS A 83 -31.59 4.61 -21.03
CA CYS A 83 -30.92 3.99 -22.15
C CYS A 83 -29.38 4.09 -22.02
N PRO A 84 -28.60 3.05 -22.38
CA PRO A 84 -27.14 3.17 -22.41
C PRO A 84 -26.70 4.27 -23.39
N ALA A 85 -25.63 4.98 -23.05
CA ALA A 85 -25.05 6.02 -23.88
C ALA A 85 -24.20 5.39 -24.99
N SER A 86 -24.46 5.73 -26.26
CA SER A 86 -23.70 5.22 -27.40
C SER A 86 -22.26 5.77 -27.46
N THR A 87 -21.97 6.83 -26.70
CA THR A 87 -20.66 7.48 -26.65
C THR A 87 -20.30 7.88 -25.21
N THR A 88 -19.04 8.26 -24.97
CA THR A 88 -18.55 8.76 -23.66
C THR A 88 -19.08 10.15 -23.29
N ASN A 89 -20.10 10.63 -24.01
CA ASN A 89 -20.82 11.85 -23.72
C ASN A 89 -21.74 11.70 -22.49
N GLY A 90 -22.03 10.48 -22.01
CA GLY A 90 -22.85 10.26 -20.82
C GLY A 90 -24.32 10.69 -20.96
N LEU A 91 -24.83 10.87 -22.17
CA LEU A 91 -26.25 11.13 -22.43
C LEU A 91 -26.92 9.84 -22.88
N GLU A 92 -28.13 9.57 -22.38
CA GLU A 92 -28.94 8.44 -22.82
C GLU A 92 -29.16 8.49 -24.35
N THR A 93 -29.04 7.35 -25.02
CA THR A 93 -29.36 7.25 -26.45
C THR A 93 -30.88 7.17 -26.62
N ALA A 94 -31.44 7.86 -27.61
CA ALA A 94 -32.87 7.74 -27.89
C ALA A 94 -33.20 6.35 -28.48
N GLY A 95 -34.16 5.63 -27.89
CA GLY A 95 -34.75 4.41 -28.47
C GLY A 95 -33.87 3.15 -28.37
N CYS A 96 -33.57 2.70 -27.15
CA CYS A 96 -32.84 1.44 -26.91
C CYS A 96 -33.83 0.30 -26.72
N GLY A 97 -34.23 -0.33 -27.83
CA GLY A 97 -34.93 -1.61 -27.80
C GLY A 97 -33.96 -2.78 -27.56
N ASP A 98 -32.79 -2.73 -28.21
CA ASP A 98 -31.84 -3.85 -28.31
C ASP A 98 -30.37 -3.46 -28.08
N ASN A 99 -30.08 -2.22 -27.66
CA ASN A 99 -28.69 -1.82 -27.37
C ASN A 99 -28.26 -2.45 -26.04
N THR A 100 -27.63 -3.62 -26.10
CA THR A 100 -27.13 -4.36 -24.93
C THR A 100 -25.81 -3.81 -24.39
N GLU A 101 -25.07 -3.04 -25.19
CA GLU A 101 -23.75 -2.53 -24.83
C GLU A 101 -23.65 -1.02 -25.09
N GLY A 102 -23.13 -0.29 -24.12
CA GLY A 102 -22.88 1.15 -24.19
C GLY A 102 -22.34 1.68 -22.86
N TYR A 103 -22.07 2.98 -22.83
CA TYR A 103 -21.52 3.66 -21.66
C TYR A 103 -22.62 4.06 -20.68
N PHE A 104 -22.22 4.29 -19.44
CA PHE A 104 -23.14 4.73 -18.40
C PHE A 104 -23.63 6.18 -18.64
N PRO A 105 -24.94 6.47 -18.60
CA PRO A 105 -25.52 7.78 -18.90
C PRO A 105 -25.45 8.75 -17.71
N TRP A 106 -24.24 9.07 -17.24
CA TRP A 106 -23.99 9.89 -16.05
C TRP A 106 -24.57 11.31 -16.12
N ARG A 107 -24.60 11.96 -17.29
CA ARG A 107 -25.22 13.29 -17.46
C ARG A 107 -26.73 13.25 -17.38
N THR A 108 -27.36 12.23 -17.96
CA THR A 108 -28.82 12.05 -17.84
C THR A 108 -29.23 11.86 -16.38
N LEU A 109 -28.39 11.18 -15.60
CA LEU A 109 -28.60 10.96 -14.17
C LEU A 109 -28.09 12.11 -13.28
N SER A 110 -27.65 13.22 -13.88
CA SER A 110 -27.12 14.40 -13.17
C SER A 110 -25.96 14.10 -12.19
N LEU A 111 -25.18 13.06 -12.48
CA LEU A 111 -24.03 12.67 -11.69
C LEU A 111 -22.76 13.32 -12.25
N ASN A 112 -21.88 13.84 -11.41
CA ASN A 112 -20.59 14.39 -11.85
C ASN A 112 -19.47 13.34 -11.81
N ILE A 113 -19.75 12.13 -12.30
CA ILE A 113 -18.79 11.02 -12.34
C ILE A 113 -18.69 10.45 -13.75
N ARG A 114 -17.51 10.59 -14.32
CA ARG A 114 -17.21 10.12 -15.68
C ARG A 114 -16.45 8.81 -15.72
N GLN A 115 -15.65 8.54 -14.68
CA GLN A 115 -14.64 7.47 -14.67
C GLN A 115 -14.53 6.79 -13.31
N ASP A 116 -14.08 5.54 -13.33
CA ASP A 116 -13.77 4.72 -12.16
C ASP A 116 -12.39 5.05 -11.54
N ALA A 117 -12.01 4.31 -10.48
CA ALA A 117 -10.72 4.50 -9.80
C ALA A 117 -9.48 4.04 -10.61
N TRP A 118 -9.69 3.48 -11.80
CA TRP A 118 -8.66 3.03 -12.74
C TRP A 118 -8.58 3.90 -14.00
N GLY A 119 -9.48 4.88 -14.16
CA GLY A 119 -9.50 5.82 -15.27
C GLY A 119 -10.32 5.35 -16.47
N HIS A 120 -11.07 4.24 -16.33
CA HIS A 120 -11.98 3.77 -17.35
C HIS A 120 -13.33 4.49 -17.23
N PRO A 121 -14.00 4.80 -18.35
CA PRO A 121 -15.38 5.27 -18.32
C PRO A 121 -16.29 4.16 -17.78
N PHE A 122 -17.35 4.56 -17.07
CA PHE A 122 -18.43 3.65 -16.67
C PHE A 122 -19.30 3.23 -17.85
#